data_AF-A0A966RPV3-F1
#
_entry.id   AF-A0A966RPV3-F1
#
_cell.length_a   1.000
_cell.length_b   1.000
_cell.length_c   1.000
_cell.angle_alpha   90.00
_cell.angle_beta   90.00
_cell.angle_gamma   90.00
#
_symmetry.space_group_name_H-M   'P 1'
#
loop_
_entity.id
_entity.type
_entity.pdbx_description
1 polymer ?
#
loop_
_entity_poly.entity_id
_entity_poly.type
_entity_poly.pdbx_seq_one_letter_code
_entity_poly.pdbx_strand_id
1 'polypeptide(L)'
;GLDPDTQTENIGDDPVEASAYGLKNLRVVASHLDEWTTPEGQSYADLEELYNEMIGVYRRYLYHVIRLVGGVYETLMNKGQSNIPYQNVSAAEQRRALRFLEQHLWTTQDWLLTPDLLSNFKNEGGLPLLQNLQRSALERILSRNNLNIMLSTHATLKGEGLHPDELLSLLKSTLFKKGKTPDDSQQALQIHFARRIDELVTDEKLNPRIQSQLMGLKKEIHLLAKKRRSSANQGLKNHFNYLYTITAKK
;
A
#
# COMPACT_ATOMS: atom_id res chain seq x y z
N GLY A 1 6.72 16.77 -3.20
CA GLY A 1 6.01 17.51 -2.14
C GLY A 1 5.16 16.56 -1.33
N LEU A 2 4.67 17.03 -0.18
CA LEU A 2 3.65 16.34 0.64
C LEU A 2 2.24 16.62 0.13
N ASP A 3 2.10 17.62 -0.73
CA ASP A 3 0.85 18.04 -1.34
C ASP A 3 0.35 17.02 -2.37
N PRO A 4 -0.81 16.39 -2.14
CA PRO A 4 -1.46 15.50 -3.10
C PRO A 4 -1.81 16.17 -4.44
N ASP A 5 -1.94 17.50 -4.50
CA ASP A 5 -2.35 18.23 -5.71
C ASP A 5 -1.20 18.47 -6.69
N THR A 6 0.05 18.32 -6.22
CA THR A 6 1.26 18.50 -7.06
C THR A 6 1.59 17.31 -7.96
N GLN A 7 0.60 16.46 -8.25
CA GLN A 7 0.81 15.21 -9.00
C GLN A 7 0.55 15.40 -10.48
N THR A 8 1.58 15.17 -11.30
CA THR A 8 1.43 15.05 -12.75
C THR A 8 0.42 13.93 -13.04
N GLU A 9 -0.54 14.18 -13.93
CA GLU A 9 -1.58 13.22 -14.36
C GLU A 9 -2.73 13.01 -13.38
N ASN A 10 -2.89 13.87 -12.37
CA ASN A 10 -4.16 13.97 -11.65
C ASN A 10 -5.18 14.71 -12.54
N ILE A 11 -6.11 13.97 -13.16
CA ILE A 11 -7.20 14.52 -13.96
C ILE A 11 -8.47 14.49 -13.09
N GLY A 12 -8.75 15.59 -12.40
CA GLY A 12 -9.93 15.77 -11.55
C GLY A 12 -9.61 16.12 -10.09
N ASP A 13 -10.63 16.60 -9.36
CA ASP A 13 -10.49 17.10 -7.99
C ASP A 13 -10.44 15.98 -6.92
N ASP A 14 -10.73 14.72 -7.28
CA ASP A 14 -10.67 13.57 -6.37
C ASP A 14 -9.70 12.48 -6.91
N PRO A 15 -8.46 12.42 -6.38
CA PRO A 15 -7.47 11.42 -6.79
C PRO A 15 -7.91 9.97 -6.58
N VAL A 16 -8.82 9.69 -5.64
CA VAL A 16 -9.32 8.33 -5.37
C VAL A 16 -10.28 7.91 -6.47
N GLU A 17 -11.21 8.79 -6.85
CA GLU A 17 -12.18 8.51 -7.90
C GLU A 17 -11.51 8.43 -9.28
N ALA A 18 -10.62 9.38 -9.60
CA ALA A 18 -9.86 9.36 -10.86
C ALA A 18 -9.03 8.07 -10.99
N SER A 19 -8.35 7.66 -9.90
CA SER A 19 -7.59 6.40 -9.87
C SER A 19 -8.49 5.17 -10.00
N ALA A 20 -9.70 5.19 -9.43
CA ALA A 20 -10.66 4.08 -9.55
C ALA A 20 -11.12 3.89 -11.01
N TYR A 21 -11.41 4.98 -11.71
CA TYR A 21 -11.73 4.93 -13.15
C TYR A 21 -10.53 4.48 -13.99
N GLY A 22 -9.33 5.00 -13.69
CA GLY A 22 -8.10 4.57 -14.34
C GLY A 22 -7.87 3.06 -14.19
N LEU A 23 -8.00 2.52 -12.98
CA LEU A 23 -7.88 1.08 -12.72
C LEU A 23 -8.96 0.26 -13.42
N LYS A 24 -10.19 0.77 -13.55
CA LYS A 24 -11.25 0.10 -14.31
C LYS A 24 -10.86 -0.03 -15.78
N ASN A 25 -10.29 1.02 -16.37
CA ASN A 25 -9.81 1.00 -17.76
C ASN A 25 -8.61 0.06 -17.93
N LEU A 26 -7.65 0.06 -16.99
CA LEU A 26 -6.51 -0.85 -17.05
C LEU A 26 -6.92 -2.33 -17.00
N ARG A 27 -8.01 -2.67 -16.30
CA ARG A 27 -8.54 -4.05 -16.33
C ARG A 27 -9.04 -4.45 -17.71
N VAL A 28 -9.66 -3.52 -18.44
CA VAL A 28 -10.09 -3.75 -19.83
C VAL A 28 -8.86 -3.93 -20.72
N VAL A 29 -7.84 -3.08 -20.57
CA VAL A 29 -6.57 -3.22 -21.30
C VAL A 29 -5.93 -4.58 -21.02
N ALA A 30 -5.80 -4.97 -19.76
CA ALA A 30 -5.21 -6.26 -19.37
C ALA A 30 -5.93 -7.46 -20.02
N SER A 31 -7.26 -7.41 -20.12
CA SER A 31 -8.05 -8.50 -20.71
C SER A 31 -7.93 -8.61 -22.24
N HIS A 32 -7.47 -7.57 -22.93
CA HIS A 32 -7.30 -7.57 -24.39
C HIS A 32 -5.83 -7.39 -24.81
N LEU A 33 -4.90 -7.40 -23.86
CA LEU A 33 -3.52 -6.98 -24.11
C LEU A 33 -2.88 -7.86 -25.19
N ASP A 34 -2.95 -9.18 -25.04
CA ASP A 34 -2.40 -10.11 -26.03
C ASP A 34 -3.03 -9.95 -27.43
N GLU A 35 -4.36 -9.84 -27.51
CA GLU A 35 -5.08 -9.62 -28.78
C GLU A 35 -4.62 -8.35 -29.50
N TRP A 36 -4.41 -7.26 -28.75
CA TRP A 36 -4.06 -5.96 -29.32
C TRP A 36 -2.58 -5.83 -29.68
N THR A 37 -1.71 -6.66 -29.10
CA THR A 37 -0.25 -6.46 -29.20
C THR A 37 0.48 -7.61 -29.85
N THR A 38 -0.17 -8.76 -30.07
CA THR A 38 0.48 -9.95 -30.62
C THR A 38 -0.19 -10.41 -31.92
N PRO A 39 0.06 -9.75 -33.07
CA PRO A 39 -0.39 -10.26 -34.36
C PRO A 39 0.16 -11.65 -34.68
N GLU A 40 -0.60 -12.44 -35.44
CA GLU A 40 -0.17 -13.79 -35.84
C GLU A 40 1.20 -13.77 -36.56
N GLY A 41 2.11 -14.63 -36.11
CA GLY A 41 3.47 -14.73 -36.64
C GLY A 41 4.49 -13.75 -36.05
N GLN A 42 4.09 -12.87 -35.13
CA GLN A 42 5.01 -11.97 -34.40
C GLN A 42 5.49 -12.57 -33.07
N SER A 43 6.57 -12.00 -32.53
CA SER A 43 7.06 -12.33 -31.19
C SER A 43 6.26 -11.62 -30.09
N TYR A 44 6.32 -12.11 -28.85
CA TYR A 44 5.68 -11.49 -27.68
C TYR A 44 6.42 -10.26 -27.11
N ALA A 45 7.36 -9.67 -27.85
CA ALA A 45 8.13 -8.51 -27.36
C ALA A 45 7.24 -7.29 -27.07
N ASP A 46 6.34 -6.95 -27.99
CA ASP A 46 5.41 -5.82 -27.83
C ASP A 46 4.42 -6.06 -26.68
N LEU A 47 3.97 -7.31 -26.52
CA LEU A 47 3.14 -7.73 -25.39
C LEU A 47 3.85 -7.49 -24.05
N GLU A 48 5.12 -7.91 -23.93
CA GLU A 48 5.89 -7.70 -22.72
C GLU A 48 6.08 -6.20 -22.42
N GLU A 49 6.44 -5.42 -23.44
CA GLU A 49 6.65 -3.97 -23.30
C GLU A 49 5.38 -3.29 -22.78
N LEU A 50 4.25 -3.52 -23.45
CA LEU A 50 2.98 -2.87 -23.11
C LEU A 50 2.40 -3.39 -21.79
N TYR A 51 2.67 -4.65 -21.41
CA TYR A 51 2.38 -5.14 -20.06
C TYR A 51 3.16 -4.35 -19.01
N ASN A 52 4.47 -4.14 -19.19
CA ASN A 52 5.29 -3.41 -18.23
C ASN A 52 4.85 -1.93 -18.13
N GLU A 53 4.47 -1.30 -19.24
CA GLU A 53 3.89 0.05 -19.24
C GLU A 53 2.56 0.12 -18.49
N MET A 54 1.67 -0.85 -18.72
CA MET A 54 0.41 -0.98 -17.97
C MET A 54 0.65 -1.09 -16.46
N ILE A 55 1.65 -1.88 -16.04
CA ILE A 55 2.08 -1.96 -14.63
C ILE A 55 2.60 -0.61 -14.12
N GLY A 56 3.35 0.13 -14.96
CA GLY A 56 3.81 1.48 -14.66
C GLY A 56 2.66 2.44 -14.36
N VAL A 57 1.61 2.43 -15.19
CA VAL A 57 0.39 3.24 -15.00
C VAL A 57 -0.38 2.79 -13.76
N TYR A 58 -0.56 1.48 -13.56
CA TYR A 58 -1.18 0.91 -12.36
C TYR A 58 -0.50 1.40 -11.07
N ARG A 59 0.83 1.32 -11.01
CA ARG A 59 1.63 1.80 -9.88
C ARG A 59 1.42 3.29 -9.62
N ARG A 60 1.28 4.08 -10.68
CA ARG A 60 1.10 5.53 -10.60
C ARG A 60 -0.23 5.90 -9.94
N TYR A 61 -1.33 5.28 -10.36
CA TYR A 61 -2.65 5.47 -9.74
C TYR A 61 -2.64 5.10 -8.25
N LEU A 62 -1.99 3.99 -7.89
CA LEU A 62 -1.82 3.64 -6.48
C LEU A 62 -1.04 4.72 -5.72
N TYR A 63 0.03 5.26 -6.31
CA TYR A 63 0.87 6.26 -5.64
C TYR A 63 0.14 7.59 -5.48
N HIS A 64 -0.75 7.94 -6.41
CA HIS A 64 -1.63 9.11 -6.27
C HIS A 64 -2.49 9.01 -5.02
N VAL A 65 -3.09 7.84 -4.79
CA VAL A 65 -3.91 7.60 -3.59
C VAL A 65 -3.06 7.49 -2.32
N ILE A 66 -1.87 6.90 -2.38
CA ILE A 66 -0.96 6.80 -1.23
C ILE A 66 -0.58 8.19 -0.69
N ARG A 67 -0.41 9.21 -1.55
CA ARG A 67 -0.05 10.57 -1.10
C ARG A 67 -1.10 11.23 -0.20
N LEU A 68 -2.36 10.79 -0.27
CA LEU A 68 -3.40 11.27 0.63
C LEU A 68 -3.13 10.82 2.08
N VAL A 69 -2.49 9.67 2.29
CA VAL A 69 -2.23 9.10 3.62
C VAL A 69 -1.08 9.84 4.30
N GLY A 70 -1.43 10.74 5.22
CA GLY A 70 -0.51 11.69 5.85
C GLY A 70 -0.21 12.94 5.02
N GLY A 71 -0.98 13.18 3.96
CA GLY A 71 -0.82 14.33 3.09
C GLY A 71 -1.22 15.67 3.76
N VAL A 72 -0.62 16.74 3.27
CA VAL A 72 -0.92 18.12 3.64
C VAL A 72 -1.07 18.91 2.35
N TYR A 73 -2.26 19.46 2.10
CA TYR A 73 -2.52 20.38 1.00
C TYR A 73 -1.75 21.68 1.20
N GLU A 74 -1.13 22.16 0.13
CA GLU A 74 -0.37 23.41 0.11
C GLU A 74 -1.05 24.38 -0.86
N THR A 75 -1.54 25.50 -0.34
CA THR A 75 -2.03 26.61 -1.16
C THR A 75 -0.99 27.73 -1.14
N LEU A 76 -0.45 28.09 -2.31
CA LEU A 76 0.45 29.24 -2.45
C LEU A 76 -0.32 30.53 -2.18
N MET A 77 0.12 31.31 -1.18
CA MET A 77 -0.59 32.49 -0.72
C MET A 77 0.33 33.65 -0.34
N ASN A 78 -0.19 34.86 -0.51
CA ASN A 78 0.40 36.09 0.00
C ASN A 78 -0.33 36.58 1.27
N LYS A 79 0.39 37.28 2.15
CA LYS A 79 -0.17 37.85 3.39
C LYS A 79 -1.33 38.79 3.07
N GLY A 80 -2.52 38.53 3.64
CA GLY A 80 -3.74 39.30 3.43
C GLY A 80 -4.82 38.60 2.60
N GLN A 81 -4.51 37.44 1.99
CA GLN A 81 -5.51 36.60 1.33
C GLN A 81 -6.25 35.71 2.35
N SER A 82 -7.55 35.50 2.14
CA SER A 82 -8.42 34.69 3.01
C SER A 82 -8.37 33.21 2.65
N ASN A 83 -7.45 32.44 3.25
CA ASN A 83 -7.40 30.97 3.24
C ASN A 83 -6.28 30.49 4.21
N ILE A 84 -6.13 29.17 4.38
CA ILE A 84 -5.08 28.54 5.19
C ILE A 84 -4.05 27.90 4.24
N PRO A 85 -2.77 28.32 4.24
CA PRO A 85 -1.77 27.79 3.30
C PRO A 85 -1.46 26.30 3.44
N TYR A 86 -1.51 25.76 4.66
CA TYR A 86 -1.22 24.36 4.93
C TYR A 86 -2.36 23.71 5.70
N GLN A 87 -2.99 22.71 5.09
CA GLN A 87 -4.11 21.99 5.68
C GLN A 87 -3.91 20.49 5.54
N ASN A 88 -4.15 19.74 6.62
CA ASN A 88 -4.16 18.29 6.52
C ASN A 88 -5.21 17.83 5.51
N VAL A 89 -4.88 16.80 4.73
CA VAL A 89 -5.89 15.96 4.11
C VAL A 89 -6.78 15.40 5.22
N SER A 90 -8.10 15.53 5.10
CA SER A 90 -9.00 15.17 6.20
C SER A 90 -8.92 13.69 6.54
N ALA A 91 -9.15 13.32 7.82
CA ALA A 91 -9.17 11.92 8.21
C ALA A 91 -10.18 11.09 7.39
N ALA A 92 -11.29 11.69 6.94
CA ALA A 92 -12.27 11.04 6.08
C ALA A 92 -11.68 10.65 4.71
N GLU A 93 -10.96 11.57 4.08
CA GLU A 93 -10.29 11.33 2.80
C GLU A 93 -9.16 10.30 2.92
N GLN A 94 -8.35 10.39 3.98
CA GLN A 94 -7.30 9.40 4.24
C GLN A 94 -7.90 7.99 4.45
N ARG A 95 -9.05 7.87 5.13
CA ARG A 95 -9.78 6.59 5.24
C ARG A 95 -10.33 6.11 3.89
N ARG A 96 -10.79 7.00 3.02
CA ARG A 96 -11.19 6.64 1.64
C ARG A 96 -10.00 6.06 0.87
N ALA A 97 -8.84 6.72 0.95
CA ALA A 97 -7.60 6.25 0.36
C ALA A 97 -7.20 4.86 0.88
N LEU A 98 -7.27 4.63 2.20
CA LEU A 98 -6.94 3.31 2.78
C LEU A 98 -7.91 2.20 2.32
N ARG A 99 -9.21 2.50 2.15
CA ARG A 99 -10.18 1.54 1.60
C ARG A 99 -9.90 1.22 0.13
N PHE A 100 -9.56 2.22 -0.66
CA PHE A 100 -9.14 2.03 -2.04
C PHE A 100 -7.93 1.09 -2.12
N LEU A 101 -6.91 1.30 -1.27
CA LEU A 101 -5.72 0.44 -1.24
C LEU A 101 -6.02 -0.99 -0.75
N GLU A 102 -6.98 -1.19 0.18
CA GLU A 102 -7.46 -2.54 0.54
C GLU A 102 -8.01 -3.30 -0.68
N GLN A 103 -8.83 -2.63 -1.48
CA GLN A 103 -9.51 -3.23 -2.62
C GLN A 103 -8.54 -3.46 -3.80
N HIS A 104 -7.65 -2.50 -4.04
CA HIS A 104 -6.88 -2.45 -5.27
C HIS A 104 -5.41 -2.82 -5.11
N LEU A 105 -4.88 -2.98 -3.90
CA LEU A 105 -3.46 -3.29 -3.70
C LEU A 105 -3.21 -4.39 -2.67
N TRP A 106 -3.80 -4.32 -1.48
CA TRP A 106 -3.55 -5.31 -0.42
C TRP A 106 -4.22 -6.64 -0.71
N THR A 107 -5.39 -6.63 -1.34
CA THR A 107 -5.98 -7.82 -1.95
C THR A 107 -5.16 -8.22 -3.17
N THR A 108 -4.94 -9.52 -3.36
CA THR A 108 -4.22 -10.05 -4.51
C THR A 108 -4.93 -9.68 -5.80
N GLN A 109 -4.18 -9.11 -6.75
CA GLN A 109 -4.72 -8.57 -8.00
C GLN A 109 -4.52 -9.58 -9.12
N ASP A 110 -5.33 -10.64 -9.14
CA ASP A 110 -5.15 -11.79 -10.05
C ASP A 110 -5.18 -11.41 -11.53
N TRP A 111 -5.88 -10.34 -11.89
CA TRP A 111 -5.94 -9.80 -13.25
C TRP A 111 -4.58 -9.27 -13.78
N LEU A 112 -3.61 -9.02 -12.89
CA LEU A 112 -2.22 -8.71 -13.24
C LEU A 112 -1.36 -9.97 -13.41
N LEU A 113 -1.86 -11.12 -12.95
CA LEU A 113 -1.09 -12.35 -12.77
C LEU A 113 -1.64 -13.51 -13.61
N THR A 114 -2.37 -13.22 -14.69
CA THR A 114 -2.99 -14.23 -15.55
C THR A 114 -1.92 -15.17 -16.12
N PRO A 115 -1.94 -16.48 -15.79
CA PRO A 115 -0.90 -17.42 -16.24
C PRO A 115 -0.78 -17.49 -17.76
N ASP A 116 -1.91 -17.56 -18.48
CA ASP A 116 -1.93 -17.64 -19.95
C ASP A 116 -1.24 -16.44 -20.62
N LEU A 117 -1.31 -15.26 -20.00
CA LEU A 117 -0.64 -14.06 -20.48
C LEU A 117 0.84 -14.08 -20.11
N LEU A 118 1.16 -14.29 -18.83
CA LEU A 118 2.52 -14.16 -18.32
C LEU A 118 3.44 -15.27 -18.83
N SER A 119 2.92 -16.47 -19.07
CA SER A 119 3.71 -17.58 -19.62
C SER A 119 4.26 -17.31 -21.02
N ASN A 120 3.73 -16.31 -21.74
CA ASN A 120 4.22 -15.92 -23.06
C ASN A 120 5.55 -15.15 -23.01
N PHE A 121 5.89 -14.49 -21.89
CA PHE A 121 7.08 -13.61 -21.81
C PHE A 121 7.81 -13.54 -20.45
N LYS A 122 7.23 -14.01 -19.33
CA LYS A 122 7.87 -13.99 -17.99
C LYS A 122 8.33 -15.39 -17.55
N ASN A 123 9.60 -15.69 -17.75
CA ASN A 123 10.24 -16.93 -17.26
C ASN A 123 10.26 -17.07 -15.72
N GLU A 124 10.28 -15.96 -14.97
CA GLU A 124 10.28 -15.93 -13.50
C GLU A 124 8.87 -15.82 -12.88
N GLY A 125 7.83 -15.74 -13.71
CA GLY A 125 6.45 -15.47 -13.27
C GLY A 125 6.20 -14.04 -12.78
N GLY A 126 4.97 -13.74 -12.37
CA GLY A 126 4.54 -12.38 -11.99
C GLY A 126 4.48 -12.10 -10.49
N LEU A 127 4.62 -13.13 -9.64
CA LEU A 127 4.42 -12.99 -8.19
C LEU A 127 5.38 -11.97 -7.53
N PRO A 128 6.69 -11.94 -7.85
CA PRO A 128 7.60 -10.95 -7.28
C PRO A 128 7.21 -9.51 -7.60
N LEU A 129 6.62 -9.26 -8.78
CA LEU A 129 6.17 -7.93 -9.20
C LEU A 129 5.07 -7.42 -8.26
N LEU A 130 4.03 -8.23 -8.01
CA LEU A 130 2.94 -7.85 -7.11
C LEU A 130 3.44 -7.64 -5.68
N GLN A 131 4.25 -8.56 -5.16
CA GLN A 131 4.80 -8.46 -3.81
C GLN A 131 5.69 -7.23 -3.64
N ASN A 132 6.49 -6.88 -4.65
CA ASN A 132 7.32 -5.68 -4.63
C ASN A 132 6.46 -4.40 -4.65
N LEU A 133 5.35 -4.35 -5.40
CA LEU A 133 4.41 -3.23 -5.39
C LEU A 133 3.77 -3.05 -4.01
N GLN A 134 3.31 -4.14 -3.40
CA GLN A 134 2.72 -4.11 -2.06
C GLN A 134 3.74 -3.67 -1.00
N ARG A 135 4.96 -4.23 -1.02
CA ARG A 135 6.05 -3.81 -0.12
C ARG A 135 6.39 -2.34 -0.29
N SER A 136 6.56 -1.89 -1.54
CA SER A 136 6.92 -0.50 -1.87
C SER A 136 5.89 0.51 -1.37
N ALA A 137 4.60 0.18 -1.46
CA ALA A 137 3.53 1.01 -0.94
C ALA A 137 3.51 1.03 0.60
N LEU A 138 3.70 -0.12 1.22
CA LEU A 138 3.77 -0.24 2.68
C LEU A 138 4.92 0.59 3.26
N GLU A 139 6.10 0.53 2.64
CA GLU A 139 7.28 1.30 3.05
C GLU A 139 7.09 2.82 2.90
N ARG A 140 6.34 3.26 1.89
CA ARG A 140 5.99 4.68 1.70
C ARG A 140 5.06 5.17 2.80
N ILE A 141 3.96 4.45 3.02
CA ILE A 141 2.95 4.77 4.05
C ILE A 141 3.59 4.75 5.44
N LEU A 142 4.38 3.72 5.73
CA LEU A 142 5.08 3.52 7.01
C LEU A 142 6.53 4.01 6.96
N SER A 143 6.80 5.08 6.22
CA SER A 143 8.11 5.72 6.30
C SER A 143 8.20 6.50 7.61
N ARG A 144 9.39 6.52 8.23
CA ARG A 144 9.66 7.33 9.43
C ARG A 144 9.22 8.78 9.23
N ASN A 145 9.56 9.35 8.07
CA ASN A 145 9.23 10.73 7.74
C ASN A 145 7.71 10.94 7.72
N ASN A 146 6.97 10.07 7.01
CA ASN A 146 5.52 10.18 6.94
C ASN A 146 4.87 10.07 8.33
N LEU A 147 5.28 9.08 9.15
CA LEU A 147 4.73 8.90 10.49
C LEU A 147 5.00 10.10 11.41
N ASN A 148 6.21 10.66 11.39
CA ASN A 148 6.55 11.86 12.16
C ASN A 148 5.75 13.08 11.69
N ILE A 149 5.62 13.27 10.37
CA ILE A 149 4.82 14.35 9.78
C ILE A 149 3.36 14.19 10.21
N MET A 150 2.77 13.01 10.01
CA MET A 150 1.39 12.72 10.40
C MET A 150 1.11 13.06 11.86
N LEU A 151 2.00 12.69 12.79
CA LEU A 151 1.82 13.03 14.20
C LEU A 151 1.90 14.54 14.43
N SER A 152 2.91 15.18 13.85
CA SER A 152 3.13 16.62 13.99
C SER A 152 1.96 17.42 13.43
N THR A 153 1.54 17.13 12.21
CA THR A 153 0.51 17.88 11.50
C THR A 153 -0.87 17.60 12.05
N HIS A 154 -1.16 16.38 12.51
CA HIS A 154 -2.40 16.08 13.23
C HIS A 154 -2.56 16.97 14.48
N ALA A 155 -1.46 17.19 15.22
CA ALA A 155 -1.48 18.00 16.44
C ALA A 155 -1.46 19.52 16.19
N THR A 156 -0.93 19.97 15.03
CA THR A 156 -0.56 21.39 14.85
C THR A 156 -1.21 22.08 13.65
N LEU A 157 -1.69 21.35 12.64
CA LEU A 157 -2.34 21.92 11.45
C LEU A 157 -3.86 21.76 11.49
N LYS A 158 -4.54 22.65 10.76
CA LYS A 158 -6.00 22.56 10.52
C LYS A 158 -6.32 21.38 9.59
N GLY A 159 -7.60 20.98 9.51
CA GLY A 159 -8.09 19.94 8.59
C GLY A 159 -8.29 18.55 9.20
N GLU A 160 -8.05 18.36 10.51
CA GLU A 160 -8.33 17.10 11.23
C GLU A 160 -7.81 15.84 10.50
N GLY A 161 -6.49 15.79 10.28
CA GLY A 161 -5.84 14.65 9.62
C GLY A 161 -5.94 13.34 10.42
N LEU A 162 -5.70 12.20 9.75
CA LEU A 162 -5.70 10.89 10.40
C LEU A 162 -4.55 10.76 11.41
N HIS A 163 -4.83 10.29 12.63
CA HIS A 163 -3.77 10.03 13.62
C HIS A 163 -2.96 8.77 13.23
N PRO A 164 -1.63 8.73 13.41
CA PRO A 164 -0.81 7.57 13.07
C PRO A 164 -1.21 6.27 13.79
N ASP A 165 -1.65 6.33 15.05
CA ASP A 165 -2.17 5.15 15.77
C ASP A 165 -3.35 4.49 15.03
N GLU A 166 -4.18 5.32 14.41
CA GLU A 166 -5.35 4.85 13.70
C GLU A 166 -4.97 4.20 12.36
N LEU A 167 -4.06 4.84 11.61
CA LEU A 167 -3.45 4.26 10.40
C LEU A 167 -2.89 2.85 10.68
N LEU A 168 -2.09 2.72 11.75
CA LEU A 168 -1.48 1.46 12.16
C LEU A 168 -2.51 0.38 12.50
N SER A 169 -3.59 0.76 13.20
CA SER A 169 -4.68 -0.14 13.56
C SER A 169 -5.49 -0.60 12.34
N LEU A 170 -5.79 0.31 11.41
CA LEU A 170 -6.48 0.01 10.16
C LEU A 170 -5.66 -0.94 9.30
N LEU A 171 -4.36 -0.64 9.07
CA LEU A 171 -3.47 -1.52 8.30
C LEU A 171 -3.41 -2.92 8.90
N LYS A 172 -3.22 -3.05 10.22
CA LYS A 172 -3.20 -4.38 10.85
C LYS A 172 -4.54 -5.10 10.67
N SER A 173 -5.66 -4.40 10.80
CA SER A 173 -6.99 -5.00 10.65
C SER A 173 -7.24 -5.49 9.22
N THR A 174 -6.78 -4.73 8.22
CA THR A 174 -6.85 -5.10 6.81
C THR A 174 -5.92 -6.28 6.50
N LEU A 175 -4.65 -6.23 6.93
CA LEU A 175 -3.64 -7.25 6.59
C LEU A 175 -3.84 -8.57 7.37
N PHE A 176 -4.38 -8.51 8.59
CA PHE A 176 -4.64 -9.68 9.45
C PHE A 176 -6.13 -9.92 9.65
N LYS A 177 -6.90 -9.85 8.56
CA LYS A 177 -8.36 -10.02 8.56
C LYS A 177 -8.76 -11.37 9.17
N LYS A 178 -9.64 -11.32 10.19
CA LYS A 178 -10.13 -12.53 10.88
C LYS A 178 -10.90 -13.43 9.91
N GLY A 179 -10.76 -14.74 10.07
CA GLY A 179 -11.49 -15.73 9.27
C GLY A 179 -10.98 -15.92 7.84
N LYS A 180 -10.01 -15.13 7.38
CA LYS A 180 -9.36 -15.34 6.08
C LYS A 180 -8.04 -16.09 6.21
N THR A 181 -7.84 -17.01 5.27
CA THR A 181 -6.56 -17.69 5.04
C THR A 181 -5.77 -16.88 4.02
N PRO A 182 -4.56 -16.40 4.36
CA PRO A 182 -3.77 -15.60 3.43
C PRO A 182 -3.18 -16.46 2.32
N ASP A 183 -3.28 -16.00 1.07
CA ASP A 183 -2.51 -16.53 -0.07
C ASP A 183 -1.02 -16.16 0.04
N ASP A 184 -0.20 -16.60 -0.92
CA ASP A 184 1.26 -16.39 -0.89
C ASP A 184 1.66 -14.91 -0.87
N SER A 185 0.96 -14.06 -1.65
CA SER A 185 1.20 -12.61 -1.63
C SER A 185 0.80 -11.99 -0.29
N GLN A 186 -0.34 -12.39 0.27
CA GLN A 186 -0.82 -11.90 1.55
C GLN A 186 0.07 -12.36 2.71
N GLN A 187 0.63 -13.58 2.66
CA GLN A 187 1.61 -14.06 3.63
C GLN A 187 2.90 -13.21 3.55
N ALA A 188 3.42 -12.97 2.35
CA ALA A 188 4.57 -12.10 2.15
C ALA A 188 4.30 -10.67 2.68
N LEU A 189 3.13 -10.11 2.40
CA LEU A 189 2.73 -8.79 2.87
C LEU A 189 2.63 -8.71 4.40
N GLN A 190 2.05 -9.72 5.06
CA GLN A 190 2.02 -9.81 6.52
C GLN A 190 3.42 -9.85 7.14
N ILE A 191 4.36 -10.58 6.50
CA ILE A 191 5.76 -10.64 6.93
C ILE A 191 6.44 -9.29 6.75
N HIS A 192 6.26 -8.64 5.59
CA HIS A 192 6.82 -7.31 5.33
C HIS A 192 6.32 -6.27 6.34
N PHE A 193 5.03 -6.29 6.68
CA PHE A 193 4.49 -5.41 7.71
C PHE A 193 5.07 -5.67 9.09
N ALA A 194 5.18 -6.93 9.51
CA ALA A 194 5.79 -7.28 10.79
C ALA A 194 7.28 -6.85 10.87
N ARG A 195 8.05 -7.06 9.80
CA ARG A 195 9.44 -6.59 9.71
C ARG A 195 9.54 -5.08 9.75
N ARG A 196 8.68 -4.38 9.00
CA ARG A 196 8.66 -2.92 8.98
C ARG A 196 8.37 -2.33 10.36
N ILE A 197 7.47 -2.95 11.12
CA ILE A 197 7.21 -2.58 12.51
C ILE A 197 8.46 -2.83 13.37
N ASP A 198 9.13 -3.97 13.26
CA ASP A 198 10.36 -4.26 14.02
C ASP A 198 11.45 -3.20 13.78
N GLU A 199 11.68 -2.84 12.51
CA GLU A 199 12.61 -1.79 12.11
C GLU A 199 12.27 -0.45 12.75
N LEU A 200 11.01 0.00 12.61
CA LEU A 200 10.55 1.30 13.09
C LEU A 200 10.55 1.40 14.63
N VAL A 201 10.31 0.30 15.35
CA VAL A 201 10.43 0.26 16.82
C VAL A 201 11.84 0.64 17.28
N THR A 202 12.86 0.30 16.50
CA THR A 202 14.27 0.57 16.82
C THR A 202 14.83 1.84 16.16
N ASP A 203 14.03 2.55 15.35
CA ASP A 203 14.49 3.75 14.64
C ASP A 203 14.56 4.95 15.59
N GLU A 204 15.76 5.34 16.01
CA GLU A 204 16.03 6.45 16.93
C GLU A 204 15.48 7.81 16.47
N LYS A 205 15.25 7.97 15.16
CA LYS A 205 14.71 9.22 14.61
C LYS A 205 13.17 9.19 14.48
N LEU A 206 12.53 8.06 14.77
CA LEU A 206 11.08 7.99 14.86
C LEU A 206 10.62 8.61 16.18
N ASN A 207 9.52 9.35 16.15
CA ASN A 207 8.97 9.96 17.35
C ASN A 207 8.65 8.88 18.42
N PRO A 208 9.11 9.03 19.67
CA PRO A 208 8.91 8.04 20.73
C PRO A 208 7.44 7.68 21.02
N ARG A 209 6.50 8.60 20.80
CA ARG A 209 5.07 8.33 20.95
C ARG A 209 4.58 7.30 19.93
N ILE A 210 5.14 7.31 18.71
CA ILE A 210 4.82 6.35 17.65
C ILE A 210 5.54 5.03 17.92
N GLN A 211 6.81 5.06 18.35
CA GLN A 211 7.55 3.86 18.76
C GLN A 211 6.79 3.05 19.82
N SER A 212 6.27 3.73 20.85
CA SER A 212 5.44 3.10 21.89
C SER A 212 4.22 2.37 21.31
N GLN A 213 3.51 2.99 20.38
CA GLN A 213 2.37 2.37 19.70
C GLN A 213 2.80 1.15 18.86
N LEU A 214 3.91 1.26 18.12
CA LEU A 214 4.45 0.17 17.33
C LEU A 214 4.89 -1.02 18.18
N MET A 215 5.41 -0.80 19.40
CA MET A 215 5.71 -1.87 20.35
C MET A 215 4.43 -2.62 20.76
N GLY A 216 3.34 -1.89 21.02
CA GLY A 216 2.02 -2.48 21.28
C GLY A 216 1.52 -3.31 20.10
N LEU A 217 1.60 -2.76 18.89
CA LEU A 217 1.19 -3.43 17.66
C LEU A 217 2.02 -4.70 17.38
N LYS A 218 3.35 -4.63 17.57
CA LYS A 218 4.25 -5.79 17.45
C LYS A 218 3.80 -6.92 18.38
N LYS A 219 3.44 -6.58 19.63
CA LYS A 219 2.91 -7.54 20.61
C LYS A 219 1.58 -8.15 20.17
N GLU A 220 0.67 -7.37 19.58
CA GLU A 220 -0.58 -7.90 19.04
C GLU A 220 -0.35 -8.91 17.90
N ILE A 221 0.55 -8.59 16.97
CA ILE A 221 0.90 -9.51 15.87
C ILE A 221 1.53 -10.78 16.43
N HIS A 222 2.42 -10.66 17.43
CA HIS A 222 3.02 -11.80 18.11
C HIS A 222 1.97 -12.73 18.74
N LEU A 223 0.99 -12.18 19.46
CA LEU A 223 -0.09 -12.95 20.07
C LEU A 223 -0.99 -13.62 19.02
N LEU A 224 -1.28 -12.93 17.91
CA LEU A 224 -2.02 -13.49 16.79
C LEU A 224 -1.27 -14.67 16.17
N ALA A 225 0.02 -14.50 15.88
CA ALA A 225 0.87 -15.55 15.33
C ALA A 225 0.97 -16.75 16.28
N LYS A 226 1.12 -16.50 17.60
CA LYS A 226 1.11 -17.53 18.64
C LYS A 226 -0.17 -18.37 18.61
N LYS A 227 -1.33 -17.74 18.39
CA LYS A 227 -2.62 -18.44 18.30
C LYS A 227 -2.76 -19.25 17.00
N ARG A 228 -2.22 -18.76 15.89
CA ARG A 228 -2.39 -19.38 14.55
C ARG A 228 -1.31 -20.38 14.16
N ARG A 229 -0.21 -20.47 14.91
CA ARG A 229 0.89 -21.42 14.64
C ARG A 229 0.52 -22.91 14.80
N SER A 230 -0.63 -23.22 15.38
CA SER A 230 -1.16 -24.58 15.51
C SER A 230 -2.06 -25.00 14.34
N SER A 231 -1.89 -24.38 13.16
CA SER A 231 -2.66 -24.70 11.95
C SER A 231 -2.45 -26.14 11.48
N ALA A 232 -3.51 -26.80 11.01
CA ALA A 232 -3.45 -28.12 10.38
C ALA A 232 -2.76 -28.09 9.00
N ASN A 233 -2.82 -26.97 8.29
CA ASN A 233 -2.05 -26.74 7.07
C ASN A 233 -0.60 -26.38 7.42
N GLN A 234 0.36 -27.18 6.93
CA GLN A 234 1.79 -27.03 7.25
C GLN A 234 2.40 -25.73 6.71
N GLY A 235 2.00 -25.27 5.53
CA GLY A 235 2.45 -23.99 4.96
C GLY A 235 2.02 -22.81 5.86
N LEU A 236 0.74 -22.76 6.22
CA LEU A 236 0.23 -21.74 7.14
C LEU A 236 0.87 -21.83 8.53
N LYS A 237 1.13 -23.05 9.02
CA LYS A 237 1.86 -23.27 10.27
C LYS A 237 3.27 -22.67 10.21
N ASN A 238 4.00 -22.91 9.11
CA ASN A 238 5.34 -22.34 8.91
C ASN A 238 5.30 -20.81 8.87
N HIS A 239 4.35 -20.24 8.13
CA HIS A 239 4.13 -18.79 8.07
C HIS A 239 3.89 -18.15 9.44
N PHE A 240 2.94 -18.68 10.22
CA PHE A 240 2.64 -18.12 11.55
C PHE A 240 3.75 -18.41 12.58
N ASN A 241 4.51 -19.50 12.44
CA ASN A 241 5.73 -19.70 13.22
C ASN A 241 6.78 -18.65 12.89
N TYR A 242 6.98 -18.33 11.61
CA TYR A 242 7.92 -17.31 11.19
C TYR A 242 7.53 -15.93 11.74
N LEU A 243 6.25 -15.54 11.60
CA LEU A 243 5.71 -14.31 12.19
C LEU A 243 5.89 -14.27 13.72
N TYR A 244 5.64 -15.38 14.41
CA TYR A 244 5.83 -15.48 15.86
C TYR A 244 7.28 -15.21 16.26
N THR A 245 8.24 -15.78 15.52
CA THR A 245 9.68 -15.60 15.75
C THR A 245 10.13 -14.16 15.51
N ILE A 246 9.79 -13.55 14.38
CA ILE A 246 10.27 -12.19 14.06
C ILE A 246 9.62 -11.10 14.92
N THR A 247 8.45 -11.38 15.51
CA THR A 247 7.75 -10.46 16.42
C THR A 247 8.08 -10.69 17.89
N ALA A 248 8.93 -11.67 18.21
CA ALA A 248 9.41 -11.86 19.58
C ALA A 248 10.14 -10.60 20.07
N LYS A 249 10.12 -10.39 21.39
CA LYS A 249 10.97 -9.37 22.02
C LYS A 249 12.42 -9.80 21.83
N LYS A 250 13.24 -8.91 21.25
CA LYS A 250 14.70 -9.01 21.35
C LYS A 250 15.11 -8.48 22.72
#